data_AF-A0A352JGF2-F1
#
_entry.id   AF-A0A352JGF2-F1
#
_cell.length_a   1.000
_cell.length_b   1.000
_cell.length_c   1.000
_cell.angle_alpha   90.00
_cell.angle_beta   90.00
_cell.angle_gamma   90.00
#
_symmetry.space_group_name_H-M   'P 1'
#
loop_
_entity.id
_entity.type
_entity.pdbx_description
1 polymer ?
#
loop_
_entity_poly.entity_id
_entity_poly.type
_entity_poly.pdbx_seq_one_letter_code
_entity_poly.pdbx_strand_id
1 'polypeptide(L)'
;MKGIEYIIDDQGEKTAVVINLEQWGKEWEAFYNLLLKQSFPSESWVHEDAFSKKLDKALQWNHNHPSQLSNLDSLEAQLLNNE
;
A
#
# COMPACT_ATOMS: atom_id res chain seq x y z
N MET A 1 14.34 19.62 -12.42
CA MET A 1 14.08 18.45 -13.28
C MET A 1 12.58 18.41 -13.53
N LYS A 2 12.12 18.31 -14.78
CA LYS A 2 10.68 18.23 -15.07
C LYS A 2 10.14 16.86 -14.62
N GLY A 3 9.02 16.84 -13.90
CA GLY A 3 8.32 15.62 -13.47
C GLY A 3 8.72 15.02 -12.12
N ILE A 4 9.58 15.70 -11.35
CA ILE A 4 9.88 15.37 -9.95
C ILE A 4 9.54 16.58 -9.09
N GLU A 5 8.61 16.38 -8.16
CA GLU A 5 8.13 17.38 -7.21
C GLU A 5 8.36 16.89 -5.78
N TYR A 6 8.27 17.81 -4.81
CA TYR A 6 8.51 17.51 -3.41
C TYR A 6 7.36 18.00 -2.56
N ILE A 7 6.97 17.20 -1.56
CA ILE A 7 6.12 17.66 -0.47
C ILE A 7 7.04 18.30 0.58
N ILE A 8 6.70 19.52 0.98
CA ILE A 8 7.46 20.33 1.93
C ILE A 8 6.65 20.44 3.23
N ASP A 9 7.31 20.32 4.37
CA ASP A 9 6.68 20.56 5.68
C ASP A 9 6.58 22.06 6.02
N ASP A 10 6.08 22.36 7.22
CA ASP A 10 5.92 23.71 7.75
C ASP A 10 7.26 24.40 8.07
N GLN A 11 8.35 23.65 8.19
CA GLN A 11 9.71 24.15 8.40
C GLN A 11 10.46 24.40 7.09
N GLY A 12 9.89 24.01 5.95
CA GLY A 12 10.51 24.14 4.63
C GLY A 12 11.34 22.92 4.22
N GLU A 13 11.27 21.82 4.97
CA GLU A 13 12.02 20.60 4.70
C GLU A 13 11.27 19.65 3.76
N LYS A 14 12.00 18.98 2.87
CA LYS A 14 11.45 18.02 1.91
C LYS A 14 11.15 16.70 2.61
N THR A 15 9.87 16.37 2.74
CA THR A 15 9.43 15.16 3.46
C THR A 15 9.08 14.00 2.53
N ALA A 16 8.63 14.29 1.30
CA ALA A 16 8.33 13.26 0.31
C ALA A 16 8.63 13.74 -1.11
N VAL A 17 8.73 12.78 -2.04
CA VAL A 17 8.91 13.01 -3.47
C VAL A 17 7.66 12.56 -4.22
N VAL A 18 7.13 13.40 -5.09
CA VAL A 18 6.05 13.08 -6.02
C VAL A 18 6.67 12.92 -7.41
N ILE A 19 6.45 11.78 -8.03
CA ILE A 19 7.02 11.44 -9.35
C ILE A 19 5.90 11.28 -10.36
N ASN A 20 6.05 11.89 -11.54
CA ASN A 20 5.19 11.58 -12.67
C ASN A 20 5.61 10.23 -13.28
N LEU A 21 4.78 9.20 -13.09
CA LEU A 21 5.05 7.85 -13.59
C LEU A 21 4.95 7.73 -15.12
N GLU A 22 4.24 8.61 -15.82
CA GLU A 22 4.24 8.62 -17.29
C GLU A 22 5.64 8.92 -17.83
N GLN A 23 6.35 9.81 -17.15
CA GLN A 23 7.70 10.23 -17.54
C GLN A 23 8.80 9.35 -16.91
N TRP A 24 8.63 8.93 -15.66
CA TRP A 24 9.69 8.31 -14.84
C TRP A 24 9.35 6.91 -14.31
N GLY A 25 8.26 6.31 -14.78
CA GLY A 25 7.77 5.03 -14.26
C GLY A 25 8.77 3.88 -14.45
N LYS A 26 9.51 3.86 -15.57
CA LYS A 26 10.49 2.81 -15.87
C LYS A 26 11.70 2.87 -14.93
N GLU A 27 12.19 4.07 -14.66
CA GLU A 27 13.29 4.32 -13.74
C GLU A 27 12.89 3.98 -12.31
N TRP A 28 11.66 4.36 -11.91
CA TRP A 28 11.10 3.98 -10.62
C TRP A 28 10.97 2.47 -10.46
N GLU A 29 10.44 1.77 -11.47
CA GLU A 29 10.32 0.31 -11.46
C GLU A 29 11.69 -0.38 -11.35
N ALA A 30 12.70 0.11 -12.08
CA ALA A 30 14.07 -0.40 -11.98
C ALA A 30 14.65 -0.21 -10.57
N PHE A 31 14.46 0.97 -9.98
CA PHE A 31 14.89 1.26 -8.61
C PHE A 31 14.18 0.37 -7.58
N TYR A 32 12.86 0.21 -7.68
CA TYR A 32 12.08 -0.66 -6.81
C TYR A 32 12.53 -2.12 -6.90
N ASN A 33 12.75 -2.62 -8.11
CA ASN A 33 13.26 -3.98 -8.34
C ASN A 33 14.65 -4.21 -7.76
N LEU A 34 15.53 -3.20 -7.76
CA LEU A 34 16.84 -3.27 -7.10
C LEU A 34 16.70 -3.34 -5.57
N LEU A 35 15.80 -2.54 -4.99
CA LEU A 35 15.51 -2.59 -3.57
C LEU A 35 14.97 -3.94 -3.15
N LEU A 36 14.05 -4.53 -3.90
CA LEU A 36 13.51 -5.87 -3.64
C LEU A 36 14.61 -6.93 -3.64
N LYS A 37 15.50 -6.92 -4.65
CA LYS A 37 16.63 -7.86 -4.74
C LYS A 37 17.58 -7.78 -3.55
N GLN A 38 17.76 -6.60 -2.97
CA GLN A 38 18.61 -6.40 -1.79
C GLN A 38 17.88 -6.67 -0.47
N SER A 39 16.57 -6.45 -0.42
CA SER A 39 15.77 -6.51 0.80
C SER A 39 15.22 -7.91 1.09
N PHE A 40 15.05 -8.75 0.07
CA PHE A 40 14.50 -10.10 0.21
C PHE A 40 15.50 -11.14 -0.33
N PRO A 41 16.43 -11.65 0.52
CA PRO A 41 17.33 -12.72 0.14
C PRO A 41 16.54 -14.02 -0.04
N SER A 42 16.02 -14.27 -1.24
CA SER A 42 15.07 -15.35 -1.56
C SER A 42 13.80 -15.32 -0.70
N GLU A 43 12.63 -15.32 -1.32
CA GLU A 43 11.33 -15.42 -0.64
C GLU A 43 11.08 -16.83 -0.05
N SER A 44 12.14 -17.51 0.41
CA SER A 44 12.07 -18.82 1.06
C SER A 44 11.11 -18.85 2.25
N TRP A 45 10.98 -17.72 2.96
CA TRP A 45 10.03 -17.53 4.05
C TRP A 45 8.56 -17.65 3.60
N VAL A 46 8.23 -17.35 2.34
CA VAL A 46 6.87 -17.51 1.79
C VAL A 46 6.48 -18.99 1.69
N HIS A 47 7.47 -19.85 1.54
CA HIS A 47 7.32 -21.31 1.52
C HIS A 47 7.46 -21.95 2.91
N GLU A 48 7.65 -21.17 3.98
CA GLU A 48 7.58 -21.70 5.33
C GLU A 48 6.15 -22.16 5.64
N ASP A 49 6.02 -23.42 6.06
CA ASP A 49 4.75 -24.08 6.37
C ASP A 49 3.87 -23.27 7.33
N ALA A 50 4.48 -22.60 8.31
CA ALA A 50 3.77 -21.76 9.27
C ALA A 50 3.13 -20.52 8.61
N PHE A 51 3.83 -19.90 7.65
CA PHE A 51 3.31 -18.75 6.92
C PHE A 51 2.23 -19.17 5.93
N SER A 52 2.45 -20.21 5.13
CA SER A 52 1.46 -20.70 4.15
C SER A 52 0.14 -21.08 4.84
N LYS A 53 0.19 -21.80 5.98
CA LYS A 53 -1.01 -22.12 6.77
C LYS A 53 -1.74 -20.89 7.29
N LYS A 54 -1.01 -19.82 7.64
CA LYS A 54 -1.61 -18.56 8.08
C LYS A 54 -2.25 -17.83 6.90
N LEU A 55 -1.62 -17.84 5.74
CA LEU A 55 -2.12 -17.25 4.51
C LEU A 55 -3.42 -17.94 4.04
N ASP A 56 -3.45 -19.27 4.04
CA ASP A 56 -4.64 -20.04 3.66
C ASP A 56 -5.85 -19.69 4.54
N LYS A 57 -5.63 -19.59 5.87
CA LYS A 57 -6.67 -19.16 6.81
C LYS A 57 -7.16 -17.74 6.52
N ALA A 58 -6.26 -16.82 6.20
CA ALA A 58 -6.61 -15.43 5.88
C ALA A 58 -7.42 -15.35 4.57
N LEU A 59 -7.02 -16.10 3.54
CA LEU A 59 -7.74 -16.17 2.27
C LEU A 59 -9.15 -16.76 2.45
N GLN A 60 -9.27 -17.84 3.23
CA GLN A 60 -10.57 -18.42 3.55
C GLN A 60 -11.46 -17.45 4.34
N TRP A 61 -10.88 -16.69 5.28
CA TRP A 61 -11.61 -15.65 6.00
C TRP A 61 -12.09 -14.55 5.06
N ASN A 62 -11.23 -14.02 4.18
CA ASN A 62 -11.58 -12.99 3.20
C ASN A 62 -12.68 -13.44 2.22
N HIS A 63 -12.63 -14.70 1.78
CA HIS A 63 -13.68 -15.26 0.93
C HIS A 63 -15.06 -15.23 1.62
N ASN A 64 -15.09 -15.53 2.91
CA ASN A 64 -16.30 -15.53 3.71
C ASN A 64 -16.69 -14.14 4.25
N HIS A 65 -15.77 -13.17 4.22
CA HIS A 65 -15.96 -11.81 4.71
C HIS A 65 -15.51 -10.83 3.62
N PRO A 66 -16.28 -10.72 2.52
CA PRO A 66 -15.96 -9.78 1.46
C PRO A 66 -15.89 -8.38 2.05
N SER A 67 -14.92 -7.59 1.58
CA SER A 67 -14.78 -6.19 1.98
C SER A 67 -16.10 -5.48 1.79
N GLN A 68 -16.69 -5.01 2.88
CA GLN A 68 -17.87 -4.15 2.78
C GLN A 68 -17.38 -2.79 2.31
N LEU A 69 -17.94 -2.31 1.20
CA LEU A 69 -17.81 -0.90 0.85
C LEU A 69 -18.43 -0.11 1.99
N SER A 70 -17.60 0.68 2.68
CA SER A 70 -18.10 1.66 3.64
C SER A 70 -19.10 2.55 2.91
N ASN A 71 -20.38 2.38 3.21
CA ASN A 71 -21.40 3.28 2.73
C ASN A 71 -21.36 4.52 3.64
N LEU A 72 -20.56 5.51 3.23
CA LEU A 72 -20.36 6.76 3.96
C LEU A 72 -21.70 7.44 4.28
N ASP A 73 -22.67 7.39 3.37
CA ASP A 73 -24.01 7.94 3.57
C ASP A 73 -24.75 7.25 4.72
N SER A 74 -24.55 5.94 4.88
CA SER A 74 -25.15 5.17 5.99
C SER A 74 -24.49 5.45 7.34
N LEU A 75 -23.19 5.75 7.35
CA LEU A 75 -22.46 6.15 8.56
C LEU A 75 -22.85 7.57 8.99
N GLU A 76 -23.00 8.48 8.03
CA GLU A 76 -23.46 9.85 8.27
C GLU A 76 -24.88 9.85 8.85
N ALA A 77 -25.79 9.02 8.30
CA ALA A 77 -27.14 8.86 8.83
C ALA A 77 -27.17 8.25 10.26
N GLN A 78 -26.24 7.36 10.61
CA GLN A 78 -26.16 6.79 11.96
C GLN A 78 -25.60 7.78 12.99
N LEU A 79 -24.71 8.68 12.58
CA LEU A 79 -24.19 9.74 13.45
C LEU A 79 -25.27 10.78 13.74
N LEU A 80 -26.04 11.19 12.72
CA LEU A 80 -27.13 12.17 12.88
C LEU A 80 -28.31 11.66 13.71
N ASN A 81 -28.52 10.34 13.80
CA ASN A 81 -29.60 9.75 14.58
C ASN A 81 -29.20 9.43 16.04
N ASN A 82 -27.94 9.63 16.41
CA ASN A 82 -27.42 9.41 17.77
C ASN A 82 -27.06 10.72 18.51
N GLU A 83 -27.46 11.88 17.96
CA GLU A 83 -27.51 13.18 18.65
C GLU A 83 -28.94 13.51 19.13
#